data_AF-U9UFB6-F1
#
_entry.id   AF-U9UFB6-F1
#
_cell.length_a   1.000
_cell.length_b   1.000
_cell.length_c   1.000
_cell.angle_alpha   90.00
_cell.angle_beta   90.00
_cell.angle_gamma   90.00
#
_symmetry.space_group_name_H-M   'P 1'
#
loop_
_entity.id
_entity.type
_entity.pdbx_description
1 polymer ?
#
loop_
_entity_poly.entity_id
_entity_poly.type
_entity_poly.pdbx_seq_one_letter_code
_entity_poly.pdbx_strand_id
1 'polypeptide(L)'
;MHVNVNSIILRIHENMSAVVLSHDAAKYSIHEYENFFWKFRMMNIYDVVALDRMHLQEIGLFPYMLDFTREMIMYQSGNQIITKMDVQLATITPFSGLRILRNGYQQGAKFTGAEMRDVMKIIIFVLDELYTNNDIIRHRNDTENTKEKFNEDELNEFEQEIIRWSDDFVKLFKTFSRSELRLPKLHMWRYHTIQTIKRYGAINGLTTETYETLHKNWVKNPYRISNKKNVLDQIIKTIRWQIITTNELKKPTMLKLDCMRSLLWKLSISELDNLEQKLKHEKDIDSLCIEGIQNLIYCLDAFLDEKSNISENDDINLKIYASGILTNGEIVYATSRFYGRPKFSDIAIAMDDADYLTDNGICYGKILMLAEIILSSSTLPIALIHWYDYYSKRYPKKYECPHLKFVNSYDVVPFNSIVGLVHIVKRFNYQNEFFVNKFYF
;
A
#
# COMPACT_ATOMS: atom_id res chain seq x y z
N MET A 1 -21.46 -4.96 -23.25
CA MET A 1 -21.96 -6.35 -23.27
C MET A 1 -23.01 -6.47 -22.16
N HIS A 2 -24.27 -6.12 -22.45
CA HIS A 2 -25.37 -6.34 -21.50
C HIS A 2 -25.92 -7.74 -21.73
N VAL A 3 -25.27 -8.74 -21.13
CA VAL A 3 -25.80 -10.11 -21.13
C VAL A 3 -26.74 -10.18 -19.93
N ASN A 4 -28.00 -10.55 -20.16
CA ASN A 4 -28.90 -10.81 -19.04
C ASN A 4 -28.32 -11.99 -18.24
N VAL A 5 -28.16 -11.88 -16.92
CA VAL A 5 -27.64 -12.97 -16.07
C VAL A 5 -28.45 -14.26 -16.30
N ASN A 6 -29.77 -14.13 -16.50
CA ASN A 6 -30.67 -15.26 -16.77
C ASN A 6 -30.49 -15.89 -18.17
N SER A 7 -29.72 -15.24 -19.05
CA SER A 7 -29.35 -15.78 -20.38
C SER A 7 -27.99 -16.48 -20.40
N ILE A 8 -27.26 -16.47 -19.28
CA ILE A 8 -25.97 -17.14 -19.16
C ILE A 8 -26.20 -18.61 -18.82
N ILE A 9 -25.98 -19.47 -19.81
CA ILE A 9 -25.97 -20.92 -19.62
C ILE A 9 -24.59 -21.31 -19.09
N LEU A 10 -24.52 -21.77 -17.84
CA LEU A 10 -23.28 -22.27 -17.26
C LEU A 10 -22.78 -23.50 -18.02
N ARG A 11 -21.47 -23.57 -18.26
CA ARG A 11 -20.85 -24.72 -18.92
C ARG A 11 -20.81 -25.89 -17.94
N ILE A 12 -21.45 -27.00 -18.32
CA ILE A 12 -21.44 -28.27 -17.60
C ILE A 12 -21.05 -29.38 -18.58
N HIS A 13 -20.76 -30.56 -18.06
CA HIS A 13 -20.37 -31.69 -18.90
C HIS A 13 -21.41 -31.96 -20.00
N GLU A 14 -22.69 -31.96 -19.64
CA GLU A 14 -23.82 -32.35 -20.48
C GLU A 14 -24.01 -31.38 -21.66
N ASN A 15 -24.04 -30.07 -21.40
CA ASN A 15 -24.28 -29.10 -22.46
C ASN A 15 -23.07 -28.90 -23.36
N MET A 16 -21.84 -28.97 -22.83
CA MET A 16 -20.64 -28.85 -23.64
C MET A 16 -20.42 -30.10 -24.51
N SER A 17 -20.75 -31.28 -23.98
CA SER A 17 -20.78 -32.52 -24.77
C SER A 17 -21.81 -32.45 -25.89
N ALA A 18 -23.04 -31.98 -25.59
CA ALA A 18 -24.09 -31.82 -26.59
C ALA A 18 -23.68 -30.87 -27.74
N VAL A 19 -23.03 -29.75 -27.42
CA VAL A 19 -22.55 -28.77 -28.43
C VAL A 19 -21.45 -29.37 -29.34
N VAL A 20 -20.53 -30.16 -28.78
CA VAL A 20 -19.49 -30.82 -29.58
C VAL A 20 -20.10 -31.92 -30.46
N LEU A 21 -21.04 -32.70 -29.93
CA LEU A 21 -21.75 -33.72 -30.71
C LEU A 21 -22.60 -33.10 -31.82
N SER A 22 -23.20 -31.92 -31.60
CA SER A 22 -23.98 -31.20 -32.61
C SER A 22 -23.15 -30.41 -33.64
N HIS A 23 -21.82 -30.45 -33.55
CA HIS A 23 -20.91 -29.70 -34.43
C HIS A 23 -21.17 -28.18 -34.41
N ASP A 24 -21.64 -27.67 -33.26
CA ASP A 24 -21.89 -26.25 -33.03
C ASP A 24 -20.76 -25.57 -32.24
N ALA A 25 -19.64 -26.26 -32.05
CA ALA A 25 -18.51 -25.84 -31.22
C ALA A 25 -18.01 -24.42 -31.55
N ALA A 26 -17.95 -24.05 -32.84
CA ALA A 26 -17.56 -22.72 -33.27
C ALA A 26 -18.48 -21.61 -32.74
N LYS A 27 -19.80 -21.85 -32.64
CA LYS A 27 -20.76 -20.88 -32.10
C LYS A 27 -20.53 -20.59 -30.61
N TYR A 28 -19.97 -21.56 -29.89
CA TYR A 28 -19.68 -21.47 -28.45
C TYR A 28 -18.20 -21.18 -28.14
N SER A 29 -17.38 -20.90 -29.18
CA SER A 29 -15.93 -20.67 -29.06
C SER A 29 -15.22 -21.83 -28.35
N ILE A 30 -15.57 -23.07 -28.69
CA ILE A 30 -14.91 -24.28 -28.22
C ILE A 30 -14.36 -25.10 -29.39
N HIS A 31 -13.38 -25.96 -29.10
CA HIS A 31 -12.85 -26.89 -30.08
C HIS A 31 -13.73 -28.15 -30.18
N GLU A 32 -13.85 -28.73 -31.38
CA GLU A 32 -14.57 -29.98 -31.65
C GLU A 32 -13.78 -31.21 -31.20
N TYR A 33 -13.32 -31.20 -29.95
CA TYR A 33 -12.66 -32.35 -29.35
C TYR A 33 -13.46 -32.79 -28.13
N GLU A 34 -13.66 -34.10 -28.01
CA GLU A 34 -14.19 -34.68 -26.79
C GLU A 34 -13.21 -34.40 -25.64
N ASN A 35 -13.69 -33.74 -24.60
CA ASN A 35 -12.84 -33.44 -23.46
C ASN A 35 -12.62 -34.72 -22.64
N PHE A 36 -11.37 -35.14 -22.47
CA PHE A 36 -11.02 -36.35 -21.70
C PHE A 36 -11.67 -36.39 -20.30
N PHE A 37 -11.81 -35.23 -19.65
CA PHE A 37 -12.36 -35.12 -18.30
C PHE A 37 -13.85 -35.47 -18.20
N TRP A 38 -14.58 -35.49 -19.32
CA TRP A 38 -15.97 -35.91 -19.41
C TRP A 38 -16.21 -37.37 -19.02
N LYS A 39 -15.17 -38.20 -19.03
CA LYS A 39 -15.25 -39.60 -18.61
C LYS A 39 -15.47 -39.75 -17.10
N PHE A 40 -15.24 -38.70 -16.31
CA PHE A 40 -15.39 -38.71 -14.86
C PHE A 40 -16.76 -38.14 -14.47
N ARG A 41 -17.74 -39.03 -14.26
CA ARG A 41 -19.14 -38.66 -13.95
C ARG A 41 -19.35 -37.76 -12.73
N MET A 42 -18.39 -37.73 -11.79
CA MET A 42 -18.48 -36.93 -10.57
C MET A 42 -17.65 -35.63 -10.62
N MET A 43 -17.06 -35.30 -11.77
CA MET A 43 -16.20 -34.13 -11.92
C MET A 43 -16.71 -33.21 -13.02
N ASN A 44 -17.17 -32.02 -12.64
CA ASN A 44 -17.42 -30.96 -13.61
C ASN A 44 -16.13 -30.16 -13.84
N ILE A 45 -15.42 -30.45 -14.93
CA ILE A 45 -14.17 -29.77 -15.29
C ILE A 45 -14.33 -28.25 -15.43
N TYR A 46 -15.53 -27.78 -15.80
CA TYR A 46 -15.82 -26.35 -15.96
C TYR A 46 -16.00 -25.63 -14.62
N ASP A 47 -16.23 -26.39 -13.55
CA ASP A 47 -16.26 -25.85 -12.19
C ASP A 47 -14.85 -25.77 -11.60
N VAL A 48 -13.88 -26.57 -12.06
CA VAL A 48 -12.52 -26.63 -11.47
C VAL A 48 -11.75 -25.31 -11.56
N VAL A 49 -12.12 -24.42 -12.47
CA VAL A 49 -11.41 -23.16 -12.70
C VAL A 49 -11.92 -22.07 -11.74
N ALA A 50 -11.11 -21.75 -10.74
CA ALA A 50 -11.30 -20.60 -9.88
C ALA A 50 -10.82 -19.30 -10.55
N LEU A 51 -11.45 -18.18 -10.20
CA LEU A 51 -10.99 -16.85 -10.62
C LEU A 51 -9.72 -16.47 -9.85
N ASP A 52 -8.69 -16.12 -10.60
CA ASP A 52 -7.44 -15.60 -10.05
C ASP A 52 -7.50 -14.08 -9.91
N ARG A 53 -7.43 -13.60 -8.66
CA ARG A 53 -7.48 -12.16 -8.33
C ARG A 53 -6.46 -11.34 -9.11
N MET A 54 -5.22 -11.82 -9.13
CA MET A 54 -4.10 -11.10 -9.72
C MET A 54 -4.33 -10.87 -11.21
N HIS A 55 -4.61 -11.92 -11.99
CA HIS A 55 -4.81 -11.83 -13.43
C HIS A 55 -6.15 -11.19 -13.83
N LEU A 56 -7.16 -11.23 -12.97
CA LEU A 56 -8.47 -10.65 -13.23
C LEU A 56 -8.53 -9.15 -12.90
N GLN A 57 -8.02 -8.75 -11.74
CA GLN A 57 -8.09 -7.38 -11.25
C GLN A 57 -6.77 -6.64 -11.46
N GLU A 58 -5.71 -7.05 -10.75
CA GLU A 58 -4.46 -6.26 -10.58
C GLU A 58 -3.69 -6.07 -11.89
N ILE A 59 -3.40 -7.15 -12.62
CA ILE A 59 -2.82 -7.13 -13.97
C ILE A 59 -3.88 -7.40 -15.05
N GLY A 60 -5.15 -7.31 -14.65
CA GLY A 60 -6.30 -7.58 -15.47
C GLY A 60 -7.05 -6.34 -15.87
N LEU A 61 -8.07 -5.99 -15.10
CA LEU A 61 -8.95 -4.85 -15.35
C LEU A 61 -8.30 -3.51 -14.98
N PHE A 62 -7.45 -3.47 -13.95
CA PHE A 62 -6.83 -2.24 -13.48
C PHE A 62 -5.95 -1.54 -14.54
N PRO A 63 -5.08 -2.24 -15.29
CA PRO A 63 -4.31 -1.59 -16.37
C PRO A 63 -5.20 -0.99 -17.46
N TYR A 64 -6.30 -1.67 -17.83
CA TYR A 64 -7.28 -1.10 -18.76
C TYR A 64 -7.92 0.17 -18.19
N MET A 65 -8.31 0.15 -16.92
CA MET A 65 -8.87 1.32 -16.25
C MET A 65 -7.90 2.50 -16.26
N LEU A 66 -6.62 2.26 -15.97
CA LEU A 66 -5.59 3.29 -15.96
C LEU A 66 -5.29 3.84 -17.37
N ASP A 67 -5.16 2.96 -18.36
CA ASP A 67 -4.96 3.35 -19.77
C ASP A 67 -6.12 4.19 -20.28
N PHE A 68 -7.38 3.75 -20.07
CA PHE A 68 -8.55 4.49 -20.54
C PHE A 68 -8.76 5.79 -19.77
N THR A 69 -8.47 5.84 -18.46
CA THR A 69 -8.49 7.08 -17.68
C THR A 69 -7.50 8.09 -18.26
N ARG A 70 -6.29 7.65 -18.59
CA ARG A 70 -5.27 8.49 -19.21
C ARG A 70 -5.72 9.00 -20.59
N GLU A 71 -6.27 8.15 -21.44
CA GLU A 71 -6.79 8.55 -22.77
C GLU A 71 -7.94 9.55 -22.65
N MET A 72 -8.84 9.33 -21.70
CA MET A 72 -9.98 10.21 -21.45
C MET A 72 -9.52 11.59 -20.94
N ILE A 73 -8.59 11.65 -19.97
CA ILE A 73 -8.00 12.91 -19.50
C ILE A 73 -7.28 13.62 -20.65
N MET A 74 -6.53 12.87 -21.47
CA MET A 74 -5.85 13.43 -22.64
C MET A 74 -6.84 14.03 -23.65
N TYR A 75 -7.96 13.35 -23.91
CA TYR A 75 -9.02 13.83 -24.80
C TYR A 75 -9.71 15.10 -24.27
N GLN A 76 -9.95 15.19 -22.96
CA GLN A 76 -10.73 16.27 -22.36
C GLN A 76 -9.90 17.50 -21.98
N SER A 77 -8.65 17.31 -21.56
CA SER A 77 -7.83 18.36 -20.95
C SER A 77 -6.45 18.51 -21.60
N GLY A 78 -6.15 17.69 -22.62
CA GLY A 78 -4.91 17.77 -23.38
C GLY A 78 -3.67 17.26 -22.64
N ASN A 79 -2.53 17.34 -23.32
CA ASN A 79 -1.27 16.73 -22.87
C ASN A 79 -0.68 17.35 -21.58
N GLN A 80 -1.07 18.59 -21.25
CA GLN A 80 -0.57 19.29 -20.06
C GLN A 80 -0.99 18.59 -18.77
N ILE A 81 -2.23 18.10 -18.69
CA ILE A 81 -2.71 17.39 -17.49
C ILE A 81 -2.06 16.02 -17.37
N ILE A 82 -1.78 15.34 -18.48
CA ILE A 82 -1.04 14.07 -18.47
C ILE A 82 0.39 14.27 -17.95
N THR A 83 1.05 15.34 -18.38
CA THR A 83 2.38 15.69 -17.86
C THR A 83 2.32 15.97 -16.35
N LYS A 84 1.25 16.61 -15.86
CA LYS A 84 1.03 16.79 -14.41
C LYS A 84 0.84 15.44 -13.70
N MET A 85 0.04 14.53 -14.24
CA MET A 85 -0.15 13.18 -13.71
C MET A 85 1.18 12.43 -13.58
N ASP A 86 2.02 12.47 -14.62
CA ASP A 86 3.33 11.79 -14.62
C ASP A 86 4.29 12.43 -13.59
N VAL A 87 4.28 13.75 -13.46
CA VAL A 87 5.04 14.46 -12.42
C VAL A 87 4.57 14.07 -11.02
N GLN A 88 3.25 13.99 -10.80
CA GLN A 88 2.68 13.61 -9.52
C GLN A 88 3.01 12.15 -9.15
N LEU A 89 2.95 11.22 -10.11
CA LEU A 89 3.41 9.84 -9.91
C LEU A 89 4.89 9.77 -9.52
N ALA A 90 5.74 10.58 -10.17
CA ALA A 90 7.17 10.58 -9.93
C ALA A 90 7.58 11.27 -8.61
N THR A 91 6.74 12.17 -8.09
CA THR A 91 7.03 13.01 -6.92
C THR A 91 6.24 12.64 -5.67
N ILE A 92 5.44 11.57 -5.73
CA ILE A 92 4.71 11.07 -4.57
C ILE A 92 5.66 10.73 -3.42
N THR A 93 5.20 10.93 -2.19
CA THR A 93 5.97 10.62 -0.99
C THR A 93 6.52 9.19 -1.04
N PRO A 94 7.84 8.97 -0.93
CA PRO A 94 8.41 7.63 -0.84
C PRO A 94 8.04 6.95 0.47
N PHE A 95 7.80 5.64 0.41
CA PHE A 95 7.55 4.80 1.58
C PHE A 95 8.24 3.45 1.43
N SER A 96 8.63 2.85 2.57
CA SER A 96 9.31 1.55 2.56
C SER A 96 8.42 0.49 1.91
N GLY A 97 8.91 -0.23 0.91
CA GLY A 97 8.14 -1.25 0.17
C GLY A 97 7.32 -0.74 -1.01
N LEU A 98 7.20 0.58 -1.20
CA LEU A 98 6.48 1.19 -2.32
C LEU A 98 7.43 1.53 -3.48
N ARG A 99 7.17 1.01 -4.69
CA ARG A 99 7.92 1.40 -5.89
C ARG A 99 7.32 2.65 -6.53
N ILE A 100 8.16 3.68 -6.68
CA ILE A 100 7.77 4.91 -7.38
C ILE A 100 8.15 4.81 -8.86
N LEU A 101 7.18 5.06 -9.73
CA LEU A 101 7.38 5.20 -11.18
C LEU A 101 8.02 6.56 -11.50
N ARG A 102 9.34 6.66 -11.36
CA ARG A 102 10.10 7.91 -11.55
C ARG A 102 9.95 8.54 -12.93
N ASN A 103 9.62 7.74 -13.94
CA ASN A 103 9.43 8.20 -15.32
C ASN A 103 7.95 8.36 -15.69
N GLY A 104 7.04 8.41 -14.70
CA GLY A 104 5.61 8.43 -14.92
C GLY A 104 5.06 7.08 -15.40
N TYR A 105 3.79 7.08 -15.82
CA TYR A 105 3.12 5.89 -16.33
C TYR A 105 3.30 5.76 -17.84
N GLN A 106 4.02 4.72 -18.27
CA GLN A 106 4.25 4.43 -19.69
C GLN A 106 3.18 3.48 -20.23
N GLN A 107 2.22 4.03 -20.97
CA GLN A 107 1.17 3.25 -21.63
C GLN A 107 1.76 2.16 -22.54
N GLY A 108 1.24 0.93 -22.43
CA GLY A 108 1.72 -0.22 -23.20
C GLY A 108 3.01 -0.87 -22.68
N ALA A 109 3.63 -0.34 -21.63
CA ALA A 109 4.71 -1.03 -20.94
C ALA A 109 4.17 -2.27 -20.21
N LYS A 110 4.98 -3.34 -20.18
CA LYS A 110 4.65 -4.54 -19.40
C LYS A 110 5.03 -4.31 -17.95
N PHE A 111 4.05 -3.94 -17.14
CA PHE A 111 4.21 -3.87 -15.69
C PHE A 111 4.04 -5.25 -15.05
N THR A 112 4.80 -5.48 -13.98
CA THR A 112 4.63 -6.64 -13.10
C THR A 112 3.44 -6.45 -12.16
N GLY A 113 2.88 -7.53 -11.63
CA GLY A 113 1.79 -7.45 -10.64
C GLY A 113 2.17 -6.61 -9.41
N ALA A 114 3.41 -6.73 -8.94
CA ALA A 114 3.91 -5.91 -7.84
C ALA A 114 3.90 -4.41 -8.16
N GLU A 115 4.33 -4.01 -9.37
CA GLU A 115 4.29 -2.60 -9.79
C GLU A 115 2.85 -2.08 -9.91
N MET A 116 1.95 -2.89 -10.46
CA MET A 116 0.54 -2.51 -10.55
C MET A 116 -0.12 -2.34 -9.19
N ARG A 117 0.15 -3.24 -8.23
CA ARG A 117 -0.31 -3.08 -6.84
C ARG A 117 0.23 -1.80 -6.22
N ASP A 118 1.50 -1.48 -6.42
CA ASP A 118 2.07 -0.23 -5.91
C ASP A 118 1.40 1.00 -6.54
N VAL A 119 1.07 0.96 -7.83
CA VAL A 119 0.30 2.02 -8.50
C VAL A 119 -1.13 2.10 -7.94
N MET A 120 -1.82 0.98 -7.74
CA MET A 120 -3.18 0.94 -7.16
C MET A 120 -3.22 1.67 -5.81
N LYS A 121 -2.20 1.46 -4.97
CA LYS A 121 -2.08 2.09 -3.64
C LYS A 121 -1.97 3.61 -3.67
N ILE A 122 -1.61 4.20 -4.82
CA ILE A 122 -1.29 5.63 -4.90
C ILE A 122 -2.08 6.41 -5.94
N ILE A 123 -2.67 5.72 -6.92
CA ILE A 123 -3.23 6.36 -8.11
C ILE A 123 -4.35 7.35 -7.78
N ILE A 124 -5.12 7.11 -6.71
CA ILE A 124 -6.19 8.00 -6.30
C ILE A 124 -5.69 9.36 -5.83
N PHE A 125 -4.54 9.41 -5.14
CA PHE A 125 -3.92 10.67 -4.70
C PHE A 125 -3.28 11.41 -5.87
N VAL A 126 -2.80 10.67 -6.88
CA VAL A 126 -2.28 11.21 -8.12
C VAL A 126 -3.39 11.79 -9.00
N LEU A 127 -4.57 11.17 -9.01
CA LEU A 127 -5.68 11.70 -9.81
C LEU A 127 -6.45 12.82 -9.10
N ASP A 128 -6.21 13.01 -7.79
CA ASP A 128 -6.81 14.08 -7.01
C ASP A 128 -6.56 15.45 -7.65
N GLU A 129 -7.62 16.22 -7.86
CA GLU A 129 -7.62 17.54 -8.51
C GLU A 129 -7.12 17.61 -9.97
N LEU A 130 -6.58 16.54 -10.53
CA LEU A 130 -6.30 16.49 -11.97
C LEU A 130 -7.60 16.39 -12.77
N TYR A 131 -8.66 15.90 -12.14
CA TYR A 131 -9.97 15.73 -12.75
C TYR A 131 -11.09 16.13 -11.78
N THR A 132 -11.76 17.25 -12.06
CA THR A 132 -12.77 17.86 -11.19
C THR A 132 -14.19 17.34 -11.39
N ASN A 133 -14.41 16.42 -12.35
CA ASN A 133 -15.71 15.76 -12.50
C ASN A 133 -15.81 14.61 -11.48
N ASN A 134 -16.61 14.84 -10.44
CA ASN A 134 -16.84 13.97 -9.28
C ASN A 134 -17.30 12.52 -9.60
N ASP A 135 -17.60 12.22 -10.85
CA ASP A 135 -18.19 10.94 -11.26
C ASP A 135 -17.15 9.81 -11.44
N ILE A 136 -15.87 10.13 -11.64
CA ILE A 136 -14.83 9.13 -11.96
C ILE A 136 -14.00 8.76 -10.73
N ILE A 137 -13.81 9.70 -9.80
CA ILE A 137 -13.03 9.49 -8.57
C ILE A 137 -13.95 9.00 -7.44
N ARG A 138 -14.79 8.00 -7.73
CA ARG A 138 -15.40 7.17 -6.70
C ARG A 138 -14.77 5.80 -6.81
N HIS A 139 -13.52 5.69 -6.40
CA HIS A 139 -12.99 4.39 -5.98
C HIS A 139 -13.78 4.02 -4.72
N ARG A 140 -14.81 3.21 -4.89
CA ARG A 140 -15.54 2.60 -3.78
C ARG A 140 -14.94 1.25 -3.50
N ASN A 141 -14.56 1.07 -2.24
CA ASN A 141 -14.23 -0.18 -1.57
C ASN A 141 -13.40 -1.19 -2.36
N ASP A 142 -12.09 -1.16 -2.15
CA ASP A 142 -11.25 -2.36 -2.20
C ASP A 142 -11.36 -3.19 -0.88
N THR A 143 -12.11 -2.70 0.10
CA THR A 143 -12.29 -3.31 1.44
C THR A 143 -13.12 -4.59 1.42
N GLU A 144 -14.06 -4.75 0.48
CA GLU A 144 -14.77 -6.02 0.31
C GLU A 144 -13.91 -7.04 -0.44
N ASN A 145 -13.05 -6.59 -1.37
CA ASN A 145 -12.12 -7.46 -2.08
C ASN A 145 -11.07 -8.09 -1.15
N THR A 146 -10.77 -7.51 0.01
CA THR A 146 -9.79 -8.02 0.97
C THR A 146 -10.39 -8.89 2.09
N LYS A 147 -11.72 -9.05 2.16
CA LYS A 147 -12.37 -9.90 3.17
C LYS A 147 -12.06 -11.39 2.97
N GLU A 148 -11.82 -12.09 4.07
CA GLU A 148 -11.60 -13.54 4.08
C GLU A 148 -12.91 -14.34 4.16
N LYS A 149 -13.98 -13.72 4.64
CA LYS A 149 -15.30 -14.34 4.86
C LYS A 149 -16.41 -13.37 4.48
N PHE A 150 -17.48 -13.93 3.93
CA PHE A 150 -18.70 -13.22 3.56
C PHE A 150 -19.90 -13.92 4.22
N ASN A 151 -20.83 -13.14 4.76
CA ASN A 151 -22.19 -13.60 4.97
C ASN A 151 -23.04 -13.37 3.70
N GLU A 152 -24.28 -13.87 3.67
CA GLU A 152 -25.12 -13.80 2.46
C GLU A 152 -25.54 -12.36 2.11
N ASP A 153 -25.78 -11.51 3.12
CA ASP A 153 -26.17 -10.11 2.91
C ASP A 153 -25.01 -9.30 2.32
N GLU A 154 -23.81 -9.44 2.87
CA GLU A 154 -22.57 -8.85 2.35
C GLU A 154 -22.29 -9.30 0.92
N LEU A 155 -22.55 -10.58 0.61
CA LEU A 155 -22.33 -11.10 -0.73
C LEU A 155 -23.33 -10.53 -1.74
N ASN A 156 -24.57 -10.29 -1.33
CA ASN A 156 -25.57 -9.60 -2.15
C ASN A 156 -25.20 -8.13 -2.37
N GLU A 157 -24.70 -7.44 -1.34
CA GLU A 157 -24.19 -6.06 -1.46
C GLU A 157 -23.03 -6.00 -2.46
N PHE A 158 -22.06 -6.90 -2.33
CA PHE A 158 -20.92 -7.00 -3.23
C PHE A 158 -21.32 -7.29 -4.68
N GLU A 159 -22.33 -8.15 -4.90
CA GLU A 159 -22.88 -8.39 -6.24
C GLU A 159 -23.41 -7.09 -6.87
N GLN A 160 -24.16 -6.29 -6.10
CA GLN A 160 -24.66 -5.00 -6.57
C GLN A 160 -23.54 -3.99 -6.80
N GLU A 161 -22.44 -4.04 -6.03
CA GLU A 161 -21.24 -3.24 -6.29
C GLU A 161 -20.57 -3.62 -7.61
N ILE A 162 -20.37 -4.91 -7.87
CA ILE A 162 -19.79 -5.42 -9.12
C ILE A 162 -20.62 -4.98 -10.33
N ILE A 163 -21.95 -5.08 -10.24
CA ILE A 163 -22.86 -4.68 -11.32
C ILE A 163 -22.74 -3.19 -11.58
N ARG A 164 -22.87 -2.36 -10.53
CA ARG A 164 -22.76 -0.89 -10.64
C ARG A 164 -21.42 -0.46 -11.22
N TRP A 165 -20.32 -0.98 -10.65
CA TRP A 165 -18.97 -0.69 -11.14
C TRP A 165 -18.80 -1.09 -12.60
N SER A 166 -19.29 -2.27 -13.00
CA SER A 166 -19.17 -2.75 -14.38
C SER A 166 -19.97 -1.89 -15.37
N ASP A 167 -21.16 -1.42 -14.97
CA ASP A 167 -21.98 -0.52 -15.78
C ASP A 167 -21.33 0.86 -15.93
N ASP A 168 -20.81 1.42 -14.84
CA ASP A 168 -20.07 2.70 -14.85
C ASP A 168 -18.78 2.58 -15.69
N PHE A 169 -18.01 1.50 -15.51
CA PHE A 169 -16.81 1.23 -16.29
C PHE A 169 -17.11 1.18 -17.80
N VAL A 170 -18.21 0.50 -18.17
CA VAL A 170 -18.64 0.45 -19.58
C VAL A 170 -19.09 1.81 -20.08
N LYS A 171 -19.92 2.50 -19.30
CA LYS A 171 -20.46 3.82 -19.67
C LYS A 171 -19.34 4.84 -19.89
N LEU A 172 -18.33 4.85 -19.02
CA LEU A 172 -17.21 5.79 -19.07
C LEU A 172 -16.21 5.45 -20.20
N PHE A 173 -15.85 4.18 -20.35
CA PHE A 173 -14.68 3.82 -21.17
C PHE A 173 -15.00 3.15 -22.52
N LYS A 174 -16.28 2.90 -22.85
CA LYS A 174 -16.64 2.22 -24.11
C LYS A 174 -16.07 2.90 -25.35
N THR A 175 -16.02 4.23 -25.38
CA THR A 175 -15.52 5.01 -26.52
C THR A 175 -14.00 4.95 -26.70
N PHE A 176 -13.25 4.68 -25.62
CA PHE A 176 -11.79 4.55 -25.63
C PHE A 176 -11.33 3.12 -25.93
N SER A 177 -12.25 2.14 -25.84
CA SER A 177 -11.95 0.75 -26.12
C SER A 177 -12.22 0.37 -27.57
N ARG A 178 -11.19 -0.11 -28.29
CA ARG A 178 -11.33 -0.67 -29.66
C ARG A 178 -12.30 -1.85 -29.73
N SER A 179 -12.42 -2.62 -28.66
CA SER A 179 -13.33 -3.77 -28.58
C SER A 179 -14.68 -3.42 -27.96
N GLU A 180 -14.97 -2.13 -27.73
CA GLU A 180 -16.14 -1.65 -26.99
C GLU A 180 -16.28 -2.32 -25.60
N LEU A 181 -15.14 -2.58 -24.95
CA LEU A 181 -15.06 -3.27 -23.65
C LEU A 181 -15.63 -4.70 -23.65
N ARG A 182 -15.56 -5.40 -24.79
CA ARG A 182 -15.80 -6.85 -24.87
C ARG A 182 -14.57 -7.60 -24.33
N LEU A 183 -14.25 -7.37 -23.06
CA LEU A 183 -13.11 -7.96 -22.37
C LEU A 183 -13.57 -9.25 -21.65
N PRO A 184 -12.94 -10.41 -21.92
CA PRO A 184 -13.25 -11.63 -21.18
C PRO A 184 -13.11 -11.44 -19.66
N LYS A 185 -12.10 -10.67 -19.22
CA LYS A 185 -11.89 -10.34 -17.81
C LYS A 185 -13.06 -9.57 -17.20
N LEU A 186 -13.67 -8.64 -17.94
CA LEU A 186 -14.84 -7.90 -17.45
C LEU A 186 -16.07 -8.81 -17.35
N HIS A 187 -16.23 -9.74 -18.29
CA HIS A 187 -17.29 -10.75 -18.22
C HIS A 187 -17.09 -11.68 -17.01
N MET A 188 -15.87 -12.17 -16.79
CA MET A 188 -15.54 -12.99 -15.63
C MET A 188 -15.83 -12.26 -14.32
N TRP A 189 -15.39 -11.00 -14.21
CA TRP A 189 -15.63 -10.16 -13.04
C TRP A 189 -17.11 -9.92 -12.77
N ARG A 190 -17.90 -9.61 -13.81
CA ARG A 190 -19.32 -9.28 -13.64
C ARG A 190 -20.20 -10.46 -13.30
N TYR A 191 -19.96 -11.62 -13.92
CA TYR A 191 -20.94 -12.72 -13.90
C TYR A 191 -20.50 -13.95 -13.09
N HIS A 192 -19.20 -14.12 -12.82
CA HIS A 192 -18.69 -15.36 -12.21
C HIS A 192 -18.04 -15.15 -10.83
N THR A 193 -17.83 -13.91 -10.41
CA THR A 193 -17.18 -13.56 -9.13
C THR A 193 -17.95 -14.10 -7.93
N ILE A 194 -19.24 -13.80 -7.84
CA ILE A 194 -20.10 -14.23 -6.73
C ILE A 194 -20.20 -15.76 -6.67
N GLN A 195 -20.42 -16.41 -7.81
CA GLN A 195 -20.45 -17.86 -7.89
C GLN A 195 -19.12 -18.50 -7.46
N THR A 196 -17.99 -17.88 -7.82
CA THR A 196 -16.66 -18.33 -7.38
C THR A 196 -16.53 -18.23 -5.87
N ILE A 197 -16.96 -17.12 -5.27
CA ILE A 197 -16.92 -16.93 -3.81
C ILE A 197 -17.80 -17.97 -3.09
N LYS A 198 -19.02 -18.21 -3.57
CA LYS A 198 -19.93 -19.21 -2.99
C LYS A 198 -19.34 -20.63 -2.99
N ARG A 199 -18.50 -20.95 -3.97
CA ARG A 199 -17.95 -22.31 -4.16
C ARG A 199 -16.59 -22.52 -3.52
N TYR A 200 -15.70 -21.54 -3.63
CA TYR A 200 -14.28 -21.68 -3.28
C TYR A 200 -13.87 -20.79 -2.11
N GLY A 201 -14.78 -19.95 -1.60
CA GLY A 201 -14.48 -18.94 -0.59
C GLY A 201 -13.90 -17.66 -1.18
N ALA A 202 -13.40 -16.78 -0.31
CA ALA A 202 -12.92 -15.48 -0.71
C ALA A 202 -11.81 -15.53 -1.77
N ILE A 203 -11.85 -14.60 -2.72
CA ILE A 203 -10.96 -14.54 -3.89
C ILE A 203 -9.50 -14.33 -3.49
N ASN A 204 -9.23 -13.79 -2.29
CA ASN A 204 -7.88 -13.66 -1.75
C ASN A 204 -7.15 -14.99 -1.56
N GLY A 205 -7.89 -16.05 -1.26
CA GLY A 205 -7.32 -17.39 -1.17
C GLY A 205 -6.99 -18.00 -2.53
N LEU A 206 -7.44 -17.40 -3.63
CA LEU A 206 -7.41 -17.97 -4.99
C LEU A 206 -6.34 -17.32 -5.88
N THR A 207 -5.27 -16.80 -5.30
CA THR A 207 -4.15 -16.21 -6.04
C THR A 207 -3.15 -17.26 -6.56
N THR A 208 -2.72 -17.08 -7.80
CA THR A 208 -1.66 -17.87 -8.45
C THR A 208 -0.25 -17.41 -8.07
N GLU A 209 -0.10 -16.33 -7.30
CA GLU A 209 1.19 -15.72 -6.95
C GLU A 209 2.16 -16.71 -6.28
N THR A 210 1.67 -17.54 -5.35
CA THR A 210 2.48 -18.57 -4.69
C THR A 210 3.06 -19.54 -5.71
N TYR A 211 2.22 -20.06 -6.61
CA TYR A 211 2.65 -21.01 -7.64
C TYR A 211 3.58 -20.37 -8.66
N GLU A 212 3.33 -19.13 -9.08
CA GLU A 212 4.22 -18.39 -9.98
C GLU A 212 5.58 -18.12 -9.34
N THR A 213 5.60 -17.76 -8.06
CA THR A 213 6.83 -17.53 -7.29
C THR A 213 7.63 -18.81 -7.13
N LEU A 214 6.97 -19.92 -6.77
CA LEU A 214 7.61 -21.23 -6.69
C LEU A 214 8.17 -21.65 -8.05
N HIS A 215 7.40 -21.52 -9.12
CA HIS A 215 7.86 -21.84 -10.47
C HIS A 215 9.04 -20.95 -10.90
N LYS A 216 9.02 -19.66 -10.55
CA LYS A 216 10.14 -18.75 -10.81
C LYS A 216 11.40 -19.19 -10.05
N ASN A 217 11.26 -19.46 -8.75
CA ASN A 217 12.38 -19.75 -7.86
C ASN A 217 12.98 -21.14 -8.08
N TRP A 218 12.15 -22.16 -8.26
CA TRP A 218 12.58 -23.55 -8.34
C TRP A 218 12.75 -24.06 -9.77
N VAL A 219 12.12 -23.42 -10.77
CA VAL A 219 12.24 -23.86 -12.17
C VAL A 219 12.94 -22.82 -13.02
N LYS A 220 12.38 -21.61 -13.18
CA LYS A 220 12.92 -20.62 -14.13
C LYS A 220 14.33 -20.15 -13.77
N ASN A 221 14.60 -19.83 -12.51
CA ASN A 221 15.91 -19.32 -12.08
C ASN A 221 17.00 -20.39 -12.17
N PRO A 222 16.84 -21.62 -11.62
CA PRO A 222 17.80 -22.70 -11.81
C PRO A 222 17.99 -23.07 -13.27
N TYR A 223 16.90 -23.08 -14.06
CA TYR A 223 17.00 -23.27 -15.51
C TYR A 223 17.88 -22.20 -16.14
N ARG A 224 17.67 -20.90 -15.84
CA ARG A 224 18.47 -19.80 -16.40
C ARG A 224 19.96 -19.91 -16.04
N ILE A 225 20.29 -20.40 -14.85
CA ILE A 225 21.67 -20.61 -14.40
C ILE A 225 22.31 -21.83 -15.09
N SER A 226 21.52 -22.84 -15.47
CA SER A 226 22.02 -24.03 -16.15
C SER A 226 22.65 -23.73 -17.51
N ASN A 227 23.64 -24.52 -17.91
CA ASN A 227 24.29 -24.43 -19.22
C ASN A 227 23.47 -25.07 -20.37
N LYS A 228 22.20 -25.44 -20.11
CA LYS A 228 21.26 -26.09 -21.04
C LYS A 228 21.62 -27.50 -21.50
N LYS A 229 22.68 -28.12 -20.96
CA LYS A 229 23.02 -29.54 -21.19
C LYS A 229 22.65 -30.37 -19.96
N ASN A 230 21.89 -31.45 -20.13
CA ASN A 230 21.38 -32.28 -19.03
C ASN A 230 20.76 -31.44 -17.89
N VAL A 231 19.74 -30.68 -18.27
CA VAL A 231 19.16 -29.57 -17.49
C VAL A 231 18.57 -30.02 -16.15
N LEU A 232 17.91 -31.16 -16.11
CA LEU A 232 17.19 -31.64 -14.92
C LEU A 232 18.15 -31.84 -13.74
N ASP A 233 19.30 -32.49 -13.97
CA ASP A 233 20.32 -32.70 -12.94
C ASP A 233 20.88 -31.39 -12.39
N GLN A 234 21.08 -30.40 -13.27
CA GLN A 234 21.59 -29.08 -12.87
C GLN A 234 20.58 -28.32 -12.02
N ILE A 235 19.30 -28.31 -12.44
CA ILE A 235 18.22 -27.71 -11.66
C ILE A 235 18.17 -28.34 -10.27
N ILE A 236 18.15 -29.68 -10.17
CA ILE A 236 18.09 -30.38 -8.89
C ILE A 236 19.28 -30.03 -7.98
N LYS A 237 20.51 -29.97 -8.54
CA LYS A 237 21.71 -29.60 -7.78
C LYS A 237 21.64 -28.16 -7.25
N THR A 238 21.24 -27.20 -8.08
CA THR A 238 21.09 -25.79 -7.69
C THR A 238 20.05 -25.62 -6.57
N ILE A 239 18.91 -26.30 -6.68
CA ILE A 239 17.86 -26.31 -5.66
C ILE A 239 18.38 -26.83 -4.32
N ARG A 240 19.14 -27.94 -4.33
CA ARG A 240 19.74 -28.51 -3.11
C ARG A 240 20.68 -27.53 -2.41
N TRP A 241 21.54 -26.84 -3.17
CA TRP A 241 22.43 -25.82 -2.60
C TRP A 241 21.65 -24.67 -1.95
N GLN A 242 20.60 -24.16 -2.62
CA GLN A 242 19.76 -23.09 -2.08
C GLN A 242 19.11 -23.47 -0.73
N ILE A 243 18.61 -24.70 -0.60
CA ILE A 243 17.96 -25.17 0.63
C ILE A 243 18.95 -25.21 1.81
N ILE A 244 20.18 -25.69 1.58
CA ILE A 244 21.22 -25.78 2.62
C ILE A 244 21.56 -24.39 3.14
N THR A 245 21.84 -23.43 2.25
CA THR A 245 22.21 -22.06 2.63
C THR A 245 21.08 -21.32 3.36
N THR A 246 19.83 -21.56 2.97
CA THR A 246 18.66 -20.90 3.59
C THR A 246 18.40 -21.40 5.01
N ASN A 247 18.77 -22.64 5.34
CA ASN A 247 18.57 -23.21 6.68
C ASN A 247 19.65 -22.73 7.68
N GLU A 248 20.86 -22.40 7.24
CA GLU A 248 21.91 -21.86 8.12
C GLU A 248 21.67 -20.40 8.51
N LEU A 249 20.96 -19.63 7.68
CA LEU A 249 20.63 -18.21 7.92
C LEU A 249 19.41 -17.98 8.83
N LYS A 250 18.71 -19.05 9.26
CA LYS A 250 17.45 -18.99 10.02
C LYS A 250 17.60 -19.05 11.55
N LYS A 251 18.79 -18.87 12.13
CA LYS A 251 18.93 -18.69 13.59
C LYS A 251 18.65 -17.24 13.96
N PRO A 252 17.52 -16.92 14.63
CA PRO A 252 17.28 -15.57 15.10
C PRO A 252 17.98 -15.42 16.45
N THR A 253 19.13 -14.76 16.44
CA THR A 253 19.73 -14.27 17.69
C THR A 253 18.97 -13.02 18.11
N MET A 254 17.88 -13.20 18.87
CA MET A 254 17.21 -12.08 19.57
C MET A 254 18.13 -11.59 20.70
N LEU A 255 18.99 -10.62 20.38
CA LEU A 255 19.71 -9.83 21.37
C LEU A 255 18.77 -8.71 21.86
N LYS A 256 18.74 -8.48 23.19
CA LYS A 256 18.07 -7.35 23.84
C LYS A 256 18.31 -6.07 23.02
N LEU A 257 17.24 -5.51 22.46
CA LEU A 257 17.35 -4.42 21.49
C LEU A 257 17.46 -3.09 22.24
N ASP A 258 18.62 -2.42 22.16
CA ASP A 258 18.66 -0.97 22.34
C ASP A 258 17.74 -0.34 21.29
N CYS A 259 16.70 0.37 21.75
CA CYS A 259 15.68 0.94 20.88
C CYS A 259 16.20 2.16 20.10
N MET A 260 17.16 2.92 20.63
CA MET A 260 17.75 4.09 19.97
C MET A 260 19.06 3.75 19.27
N ARG A 261 19.28 4.32 18.08
CA ARG A 261 20.46 4.05 17.24
C ARG A 261 21.01 5.31 16.59
N SER A 262 22.32 5.29 16.34
CA SER A 262 23.06 6.38 15.68
C SER A 262 22.97 7.69 16.45
N LEU A 263 23.71 7.77 17.57
CA LEU A 263 23.82 8.97 18.39
C LEU A 263 24.33 10.15 17.56
N LEU A 264 23.60 11.26 17.59
CA LEU A 264 23.95 12.51 16.93
C LEU A 264 24.63 13.47 17.90
N TRP A 265 24.00 13.71 19.05
CA TRP A 265 24.48 14.67 20.05
C TRP A 265 24.26 14.15 21.47
N LYS A 266 25.15 14.55 22.37
CA LYS A 266 25.00 14.39 23.81
C LYS A 266 25.28 15.74 24.45
N LEU A 267 24.31 16.30 25.17
CA LEU A 267 24.35 17.67 25.68
C LEU A 267 23.44 17.85 26.90
N SER A 268 23.68 18.88 27.69
CA SER A 268 22.78 19.35 28.74
C SER A 268 21.66 20.22 28.15
N ILE A 269 20.49 20.28 28.78
CA ILE A 269 19.39 21.18 28.36
C ILE A 269 19.88 22.63 28.19
N SER A 270 20.78 23.10 29.05
CA SER A 270 21.34 24.46 28.99
C SER A 270 22.15 24.76 27.72
N GLU A 271 22.55 23.72 26.97
CA GLU A 271 23.33 23.84 25.74
C GLU A 271 22.47 23.83 24.46
N LEU A 272 21.15 23.64 24.58
CA LEU A 272 20.23 23.56 23.43
C LEU A 272 20.19 24.85 22.61
N ASP A 273 20.17 26.02 23.24
CA ASP A 273 20.17 27.31 22.54
C ASP A 273 21.45 27.50 21.69
N ASN A 274 22.59 27.09 22.23
CA ASN A 274 23.87 27.11 21.51
C ASN A 274 23.85 26.16 20.31
N LEU A 275 23.25 24.98 20.47
CA LEU A 275 23.08 24.02 19.38
C LEU A 275 22.15 24.58 18.29
N GLU A 276 21.05 25.22 18.65
CA GLU A 276 20.12 25.85 17.71
C GLU A 276 20.82 26.90 16.85
N GLN A 277 21.57 27.82 17.48
CA GLN A 277 22.32 28.86 16.78
C GLN A 277 23.35 28.25 15.81
N LYS A 278 24.05 27.20 16.23
CA LYS A 278 25.02 26.50 15.39
C LYS A 278 24.36 25.88 14.15
N LEU A 279 23.23 25.22 14.32
CA LEU A 279 22.54 24.50 13.24
C LEU A 279 21.86 25.45 12.24
N LYS A 280 21.39 26.61 12.69
CA LYS A 280 20.85 27.67 11.80
C LYS A 280 21.84 28.17 10.75
N HIS A 281 23.14 28.11 11.05
CA HIS A 281 24.21 28.55 10.13
C HIS A 281 24.79 27.41 9.29
N GLU A 282 24.35 26.17 9.50
CA GLU A 282 24.87 24.99 8.82
C GLU A 282 24.06 24.68 7.55
N LYS A 283 24.74 24.59 6.39
CA LYS A 283 24.08 24.47 5.09
C LYS A 283 23.38 23.13 4.85
N ASP A 284 23.79 22.08 5.57
CA ASP A 284 23.34 20.70 5.35
C ASP A 284 22.35 20.21 6.42
N ILE A 285 21.65 21.16 7.07
CA ILE A 285 20.62 20.88 8.08
C ILE A 285 19.25 21.26 7.52
N ASP A 286 18.31 20.34 7.69
CA ASP A 286 16.94 20.51 7.23
C ASP A 286 16.14 21.38 8.21
N SER A 287 15.19 22.15 7.68
CA SER A 287 14.36 23.06 8.49
C SER A 287 13.60 22.34 9.60
N LEU A 288 13.19 21.08 9.40
CA LEU A 288 12.49 20.28 10.41
C LEU A 288 13.37 19.96 11.63
N CYS A 289 14.69 19.86 11.45
CA CYS A 289 15.62 19.68 12.56
C CYS A 289 15.69 20.95 13.43
N ILE A 290 15.76 22.11 12.78
CA ILE A 290 15.79 23.41 13.47
C ILE A 290 14.46 23.64 14.21
N GLU A 291 13.34 23.38 13.55
CA GLU A 291 12.00 23.41 14.13
C GLU A 291 11.88 22.46 15.34
N GLY A 292 12.48 21.28 15.25
CA GLY A 292 12.55 20.34 16.36
C GLY A 292 13.25 20.95 17.58
N ILE A 293 14.43 21.53 17.43
CA ILE A 293 15.18 22.11 18.56
C ILE A 293 14.43 23.29 19.18
N GLN A 294 13.85 24.14 18.34
CA GLN A 294 13.10 25.32 18.79
C GLN A 294 11.94 24.98 19.71
N ASN A 295 11.23 23.90 19.40
CA ASN A 295 10.08 23.47 20.21
C ASN A 295 10.48 22.49 21.32
N LEU A 296 11.67 21.88 21.27
CA LEU A 296 12.09 20.85 22.22
C LEU A 296 12.09 21.34 23.67
N ILE A 297 12.60 22.54 23.95
CA ILE A 297 12.69 23.07 25.33
C ILE A 297 11.28 23.18 25.93
N TYR A 298 10.39 23.89 25.25
CA TYR A 298 9.02 24.10 25.71
C TYR A 298 8.26 22.79 25.91
N CYS A 299 8.38 21.85 24.97
CA CYS A 299 7.72 20.56 25.07
C CYS A 299 8.34 19.65 26.15
N LEU A 300 9.65 19.77 26.41
CA LEU A 300 10.31 19.05 27.50
C LEU A 300 9.83 19.58 28.85
N ASP A 301 9.77 20.89 29.05
CA ASP A 301 9.30 21.49 30.30
C ASP A 301 7.89 21.00 30.62
N ALA A 302 6.96 21.08 29.66
CA ALA A 302 5.60 20.58 29.81
C ALA A 302 5.54 19.07 30.13
N PHE A 303 6.34 18.26 29.44
CA PHE A 303 6.39 16.81 29.65
C PHE A 303 6.97 16.41 31.02
N LEU A 304 7.97 17.16 31.50
CA LEU A 304 8.61 16.92 32.80
C LEU A 304 7.70 17.36 33.95
N ASP A 305 6.97 18.46 33.81
CA ASP A 305 5.99 18.95 34.79
C ASP A 305 4.87 17.92 35.05
N GLU A 306 4.40 17.23 34.02
CA GLU A 306 3.42 16.14 34.15
C GLU A 306 4.00 14.90 34.86
N LYS A 307 5.30 14.64 34.68
CA LYS A 307 6.04 13.53 35.30
C LYS A 307 6.59 13.97 36.67
N SER A 308 5.67 14.24 37.59
CA SER A 308 5.78 14.64 39.02
C SER A 308 6.87 14.05 39.96
N ASN A 309 7.90 13.35 39.46
CA ASN A 309 8.97 12.70 40.22
C ASN A 309 10.38 13.24 39.93
N ILE A 310 10.53 14.32 39.18
CA ILE A 310 11.85 14.88 38.83
C ILE A 310 12.13 16.06 39.76
N SER A 311 13.22 15.98 40.52
CA SER A 311 13.59 17.03 41.46
C SER A 311 14.10 18.25 40.70
N GLU A 312 13.82 19.47 41.18
CA GLU A 312 14.21 20.76 40.56
C GLU A 312 15.74 20.95 40.37
N ASN A 313 16.57 19.97 40.76
CA ASN A 313 18.03 20.05 40.82
C ASN A 313 18.80 18.96 40.05
N ASP A 314 18.13 18.13 39.23
CA ASP A 314 18.84 17.15 38.40
C ASP A 314 19.39 17.81 37.12
N ASP A 315 20.69 17.71 36.86
CA ASP A 315 21.30 18.08 35.58
C ASP A 315 20.78 17.16 34.47
N ILE A 316 19.69 17.57 33.82
CA ILE A 316 19.06 16.78 32.77
C ILE A 316 19.96 16.75 31.54
N ASN A 317 20.48 15.56 31.24
CA ASN A 317 21.30 15.31 30.07
C ASN A 317 20.46 14.63 28.97
N LEU A 318 20.63 15.09 27.74
CA LEU A 318 19.95 14.57 26.57
C LEU A 318 20.95 13.84 25.66
N LYS A 319 20.54 12.68 25.15
CA LYS A 319 21.15 12.04 23.98
C LYS A 319 20.15 12.10 22.83
N ILE A 320 20.54 12.71 21.72
CA ILE A 320 19.70 12.83 20.52
C ILE A 320 20.19 11.81 19.48
N TYR A 321 19.27 11.11 18.84
CA TYR A 321 19.54 10.00 17.94
C TYR A 321 18.96 10.25 16.54
N ALA A 322 19.61 9.67 15.52
CA ALA A 322 19.13 9.76 14.14
C ALA A 322 18.01 8.77 13.82
N SER A 323 17.90 7.68 14.59
CA SER A 323 16.97 6.59 14.33
C SER A 323 16.59 5.82 15.59
N GLY A 324 15.42 5.19 15.56
CA GLY A 324 14.93 4.30 16.61
C GLY A 324 14.24 3.08 16.03
N ILE A 325 14.19 1.98 16.78
CA ILE A 325 13.51 0.74 16.41
C ILE A 325 12.30 0.57 17.31
N LEU A 326 11.12 0.54 16.68
CA LEU A 326 9.85 0.34 17.34
C LEU A 326 9.68 -1.12 17.79
N THR A 327 8.71 -1.36 18.67
CA THR A 327 8.41 -2.70 19.20
C THR A 327 7.99 -3.70 18.11
N ASN A 328 7.40 -3.20 17.02
CA ASN A 328 7.02 -3.99 15.84
C ASN A 328 8.22 -4.29 14.89
N GLY A 329 9.42 -3.79 15.21
CA GLY A 329 10.64 -3.97 14.41
C GLY A 329 10.87 -2.93 13.30
N GLU A 330 9.93 -2.00 13.09
CA GLU A 330 10.11 -0.90 12.13
C GLU A 330 11.14 0.12 12.62
N ILE A 331 11.85 0.74 11.68
CA ILE A 331 12.87 1.76 11.98
C ILE A 331 12.31 3.15 11.65
N VAL A 332 12.23 4.00 12.66
CA VAL A 332 11.90 5.42 12.53
C VAL A 332 13.16 6.28 12.42
N TYR A 333 13.06 7.41 11.73
CA TYR A 333 14.17 8.31 11.47
C TYR A 333 13.81 9.76 11.83
N ALA A 334 14.79 10.49 12.35
CA ALA A 334 14.73 11.92 12.60
C ALA A 334 16.12 12.52 12.35
N THR A 335 16.47 12.69 11.08
CA THR A 335 17.82 13.16 10.71
C THR A 335 17.84 13.96 9.42
N SER A 336 18.64 15.02 9.39
CA SER A 336 18.88 15.80 8.17
C SER A 336 19.83 15.12 7.18
N ARG A 337 20.57 14.07 7.59
CA ARG A 337 21.71 13.50 6.84
C ARG A 337 21.60 12.00 6.58
N PHE A 338 20.48 11.53 6.05
CA PHE A 338 20.29 10.15 5.63
C PHE A 338 20.71 9.95 4.16
N TYR A 339 21.90 9.39 3.92
CA TYR A 339 22.49 9.25 2.56
C TYR A 339 22.48 10.56 1.75
N GLY A 340 22.77 11.68 2.41
CA GLY A 340 22.80 13.00 1.79
C GLY A 340 21.43 13.67 1.61
N ARG A 341 20.36 13.15 2.23
CA ARG A 341 19.02 13.75 2.23
C ARG A 341 18.38 13.71 3.62
N PRO A 342 17.48 14.65 3.94
CA PRO A 342 16.70 14.59 5.16
C PRO A 342 15.73 13.41 5.16
N LYS A 343 15.50 12.83 6.35
CA LYS A 343 14.54 11.76 6.57
C LYS A 343 13.92 11.89 7.96
N PHE A 344 12.62 12.23 7.95
CA PHE A 344 11.78 12.37 9.13
C PHE A 344 10.53 11.52 8.95
N SER A 345 10.35 10.57 9.87
CA SER A 345 9.29 9.57 9.78
C SER A 345 7.94 10.13 10.20
N ASP A 346 6.91 9.81 9.42
CA ASP A 346 5.52 9.96 9.81
C ASP A 346 5.06 8.71 10.56
N ILE A 347 4.35 8.90 11.67
CA ILE A 347 3.99 7.83 12.60
C ILE A 347 2.52 7.88 13.04
N ALA A 348 2.02 6.72 13.44
CA ALA A 348 0.78 6.54 14.17
C ALA A 348 1.07 6.45 15.67
N ILE A 349 0.28 7.15 16.47
CA ILE A 349 0.36 7.19 17.94
C ILE A 349 -1.01 6.80 18.49
N ALA A 350 -1.03 5.84 19.42
CA ALA A 350 -2.26 5.49 20.13
C ALA A 350 -2.52 6.54 21.21
N MET A 351 -3.76 7.05 21.27
CA MET A 351 -4.21 7.94 22.34
C MET A 351 -5.34 7.29 23.13
N ASP A 352 -5.28 7.44 24.45
CA ASP A 352 -6.29 6.92 25.38
C ASP A 352 -7.46 7.92 25.61
N ASP A 353 -7.38 9.14 25.06
CA ASP A 353 -8.30 10.25 25.41
C ASP A 353 -9.37 10.58 24.35
N ALA A 354 -10.54 11.01 24.82
CA ALA A 354 -11.82 11.05 24.08
C ALA A 354 -12.17 12.40 23.43
N ASP A 355 -11.40 13.47 23.70
CA ASP A 355 -11.73 14.84 23.27
C ASP A 355 -11.13 15.24 21.91
N TYR A 356 -10.28 14.40 21.32
CA TYR A 356 -9.69 14.60 20.00
C TYR A 356 -10.39 13.75 18.92
N LEU A 357 -10.48 14.25 17.70
CA LEU A 357 -10.96 13.43 16.58
C LEU A 357 -9.84 12.45 16.21
N THR A 358 -10.08 11.16 16.43
CA THR A 358 -9.10 10.09 16.17
C THR A 358 -9.58 9.15 15.07
N ASP A 359 -8.65 8.45 14.43
CA ASP A 359 -8.98 7.36 13.51
C ASP A 359 -8.96 6.04 14.29
N ASN A 360 -10.08 5.72 14.94
CA ASN A 360 -10.20 4.55 15.82
C ASN A 360 -9.15 4.54 16.97
N GLY A 361 -8.96 5.68 17.65
CA GLY A 361 -7.99 5.82 18.73
C GLY A 361 -6.55 6.11 18.28
N ILE A 362 -6.33 6.30 16.97
CA ILE A 362 -5.02 6.62 16.40
C ILE A 362 -4.97 8.10 15.99
N CYS A 363 -3.89 8.76 16.41
CA CYS A 363 -3.47 10.09 15.94
C CYS A 363 -2.20 9.98 15.10
N TYR A 364 -1.91 11.01 14.32
CA TYR A 364 -0.80 11.03 13.38
C TYR A 364 0.15 12.18 13.68
N GLY A 365 1.44 11.91 13.58
CA GLY A 365 2.47 12.91 13.83
C GLY A 365 3.71 12.69 12.99
N LYS A 366 4.47 13.75 12.76
CA LYS A 366 5.81 13.69 12.17
C LYS A 366 6.84 13.77 13.29
N ILE A 367 7.79 12.83 13.32
CA ILE A 367 8.90 12.88 14.26
C ILE A 367 9.86 13.97 13.80
N LEU A 368 10.12 14.94 14.68
CA LEU A 368 11.17 15.95 14.48
C LEU A 368 12.48 15.54 15.16
N MET A 369 12.40 14.92 16.34
CA MET A 369 13.58 14.47 17.09
C MET A 369 13.32 13.15 17.83
N LEU A 370 14.39 12.36 17.99
CA LEU A 370 14.43 11.19 18.84
C LEU A 370 15.48 11.42 19.92
N ALA A 371 15.11 11.26 21.18
CA ALA A 371 16.03 11.50 22.28
C ALA A 371 15.86 10.53 23.44
N GLU A 372 16.88 10.41 24.28
CA GLU A 372 16.80 9.82 25.60
C GLU A 372 17.09 10.89 26.63
N ILE A 373 16.15 11.06 27.57
CA ILE A 373 16.37 11.84 28.79
C ILE A 373 17.14 10.94 29.76
N ILE A 374 18.32 11.38 30.18
CA ILE A 374 19.13 10.70 31.18
C ILE A 374 18.80 11.31 32.53
N LEU A 375 18.09 10.54 33.34
CA LEU A 375 17.81 10.85 34.74
C LEU A 375 18.76 10.05 35.63
N SER A 376 18.95 10.52 36.86
CA SER A 376 19.82 9.90 37.88
C SER A 376 19.49 8.40 38.13
N SER A 377 18.23 7.99 37.91
CA SER A 377 17.73 6.63 38.18
C SER A 377 17.33 5.83 36.92
N SER A 378 17.14 6.47 35.77
CA SER A 378 16.63 5.80 34.55
C SER A 378 16.87 6.62 33.28
N THR A 379 16.77 5.97 32.13
CA THR A 379 16.76 6.62 30.82
C THR A 379 15.38 6.52 30.20
N LEU A 380 14.82 7.64 29.77
CA LEU A 380 13.50 7.69 29.16
C LEU A 380 13.61 8.01 27.67
N PRO A 381 13.34 7.04 26.78
CA PRO A 381 13.29 7.30 25.35
C PRO A 381 12.02 8.07 24.98
N ILE A 382 12.19 9.16 24.27
CA ILE A 382 11.15 10.09 23.86
C ILE A 382 11.26 10.43 22.37
N ALA A 383 10.16 10.92 21.82
CA ALA A 383 10.11 11.51 20.50
C ALA A 383 9.42 12.86 20.55
N LEU A 384 10.00 13.87 19.90
CA LEU A 384 9.36 15.16 19.68
C LEU A 384 8.54 15.07 18.39
N ILE A 385 7.25 15.36 18.50
CA ILE A 385 6.27 15.18 17.44
C ILE A 385 5.70 16.52 17.00
N HIS A 386 5.60 16.74 15.70
CA HIS A 386 4.75 17.77 15.10
C HIS A 386 3.45 17.12 14.65
N TRP A 387 2.32 17.55 15.23
CA TRP A 387 1.04 16.89 15.04
C TRP A 387 0.36 17.20 13.70
N TYR A 388 -0.33 16.19 13.20
CA TYR A 388 -1.37 16.37 12.20
C TYR A 388 -2.74 16.43 12.88
N ASP A 389 -3.60 17.32 12.40
CA ASP A 389 -5.02 17.33 12.74
C ASP A 389 -5.86 17.14 11.47
N TYR A 390 -7.11 16.74 11.64
CA TYR A 390 -8.06 16.66 10.55
C TYR A 390 -8.26 18.02 9.90
N TYR A 391 -8.23 18.03 8.58
CA TYR A 391 -8.46 19.24 7.80
C TYR A 391 -9.86 19.80 8.05
N SER A 392 -10.86 18.92 8.14
CA SER A 392 -12.25 19.25 8.44
C SER A 392 -12.85 18.25 9.42
N LYS A 393 -13.39 18.75 10.55
CA LYS A 393 -14.16 17.92 11.49
C LYS A 393 -15.46 17.37 10.87
N ARG A 394 -16.03 18.09 9.89
CA ARG A 394 -17.27 17.69 9.20
C ARG A 394 -17.02 16.66 8.11
N TYR A 395 -15.88 16.78 7.42
CA TYR A 395 -15.47 15.88 6.35
C TYR A 395 -14.05 15.36 6.62
N PRO A 396 -13.88 14.49 7.64
CA PRO A 396 -12.57 14.07 8.10
C PRO A 396 -11.87 13.09 7.16
N LYS A 397 -12.62 12.47 6.25
CA LYS A 397 -12.09 11.50 5.29
C LYS A 397 -12.39 11.94 3.87
N LYS A 398 -11.41 11.77 2.97
CA LYS A 398 -11.56 11.88 1.52
C LYS A 398 -10.99 10.59 0.92
N TYR A 399 -11.74 9.95 0.03
CA TYR A 399 -11.38 8.63 -0.51
C TYR A 399 -11.16 7.58 0.59
N GLU A 400 -11.97 7.63 1.65
CA GLU A 400 -11.87 6.79 2.86
C GLU A 400 -10.57 6.97 3.67
N CYS A 401 -9.65 7.82 3.20
CA CYS A 401 -8.41 8.16 3.86
C CYS A 401 -8.61 9.38 4.77
N PRO A 402 -8.07 9.37 6.01
CA PRO A 402 -7.97 10.58 6.82
C PRO A 402 -7.35 11.75 6.04
N HIS A 403 -8.06 12.87 5.99
CA HIS A 403 -7.63 14.11 5.34
C HIS A 403 -7.13 15.08 6.41
N LEU A 404 -5.83 15.36 6.37
CA LEU A 404 -5.08 15.99 7.44
C LEU A 404 -4.44 17.31 7.01
N LYS A 405 -4.02 18.09 8.00
CA LYS A 405 -3.16 19.28 7.91
C LYS A 405 -2.15 19.26 9.06
N PHE A 406 -1.00 19.89 8.89
CA PHE A 406 -0.17 20.24 10.03
C PHE A 406 -0.84 21.32 10.87
N VAL A 407 -0.68 21.20 12.17
CA VAL A 407 -1.07 22.20 13.16
C VAL A 407 0.18 22.62 13.94
N ASN A 408 0.26 23.88 14.36
CA ASN A 408 1.36 24.38 15.19
C ASN A 408 1.22 23.86 16.63
N SER A 409 1.25 22.55 16.79
CA SER A 409 1.18 21.82 18.04
C SER A 409 2.29 20.79 18.03
N TYR A 410 3.10 20.84 19.07
CA TYR A 410 4.30 20.06 19.25
C TYR A 410 4.27 19.47 20.63
N ASP A 411 4.50 18.16 20.75
CA ASP A 411 4.56 17.50 22.05
C ASP A 411 5.68 16.48 22.08
N VAL A 412 6.19 16.25 23.28
CA VAL A 412 7.08 15.13 23.57
C VAL A 412 6.21 13.94 23.99
N VAL A 413 6.35 12.82 23.28
CA VAL A 413 5.67 11.58 23.63
C VAL A 413 6.69 10.51 24.04
N PRO A 414 6.32 9.58 24.94
CA PRO A 414 7.13 8.40 25.18
C PRO A 414 7.32 7.62 23.87
N PHE A 415 8.55 7.19 23.59
CA PHE A 415 8.85 6.48 22.34
C PHE A 415 8.01 5.20 22.17
N ASN A 416 7.65 4.56 23.29
CA ASN A 416 6.82 3.35 23.30
C ASN A 416 5.35 3.58 22.95
N SER A 417 4.87 4.83 22.90
CA SER A 417 3.50 5.17 22.48
C SER A 417 3.33 5.15 20.96
N ILE A 418 4.44 5.08 20.22
CA ILE A 418 4.45 5.02 18.76
C ILE A 418 4.06 3.60 18.31
N VAL A 419 2.97 3.51 17.55
CA VAL A 419 2.40 2.23 17.09
C VAL A 419 3.13 1.71 15.85
N GLY A 420 3.51 2.61 14.94
CA GLY A 420 4.13 2.24 13.67
C GLY A 420 4.31 3.42 12.73
N LEU A 421 4.94 3.15 11.58
CA LEU A 421 5.07 4.10 10.48
C LEU A 421 3.75 4.27 9.73
N VAL A 422 3.48 5.49 9.25
CA VAL A 422 2.36 5.76 8.36
C VAL A 422 2.80 6.41 7.07
N HIS A 423 2.13 6.08 5.96
CA HIS A 423 2.41 6.71 4.68
C HIS A 423 1.54 7.96 4.52
N ILE A 424 2.15 9.14 4.74
CA ILE A 424 1.50 10.44 4.54
C ILE A 424 1.78 10.94 3.12
N VAL A 425 0.71 11.11 2.34
CA VAL A 425 0.77 11.62 0.96
C VAL A 425 0.36 13.09 0.96
N LYS A 426 1.24 13.97 0.49
CA LYS A 426 0.90 15.39 0.31
C LYS A 426 -0.14 15.52 -0.80
N ARG A 427 -1.21 16.26 -0.54
CA ARG A 427 -2.21 16.60 -1.56
C ARG A 427 -1.61 17.59 -2.55
N PHE A 428 -1.60 17.24 -3.83
CA PHE A 428 -0.99 18.08 -4.85
C PHE A 428 -1.71 19.43 -4.98
N ASN A 429 -0.96 20.47 -5.30
CA ASN A 429 -1.41 21.87 -5.42
C ASN A 429 -1.82 22.57 -4.11
N TYR A 430 -1.81 21.87 -2.97
CA TYR A 430 -2.06 22.47 -1.65
C TYR A 430 -0.79 22.49 -0.79
N GLN A 431 -0.64 23.53 0.02
CA GLN A 431 0.56 23.75 0.84
C GLN A 431 0.55 22.88 2.11
N ASN A 432 -0.59 22.79 2.80
CA ASN A 432 -0.73 22.15 4.12
C ASN A 432 -1.90 21.16 4.16
N GLU A 433 -1.97 20.27 3.16
CA GLU A 433 -3.00 19.23 3.09
C GLU A 433 -2.40 17.88 2.75
N PHE A 434 -2.84 16.86 3.47
CA PHE A 434 -2.25 15.53 3.42
C PHE A 434 -3.32 14.45 3.53
N PHE A 435 -2.99 13.26 3.05
CA PHE A 435 -3.79 12.05 3.25
C PHE A 435 -2.97 10.99 3.98
N VAL A 436 -3.61 10.28 4.90
CA VAL A 436 -3.07 9.00 5.39
C VAL A 436 -3.44 7.94 4.39
N ASN A 437 -2.45 7.37 3.70
CA ASN A 437 -2.70 6.33 2.71
C ASN A 437 -3.10 5.00 3.37
N LYS A 438 -4.41 4.73 3.42
CA LYS A 438 -4.97 3.47 3.95
C LYS A 438 -4.88 2.30 2.97
N PHE A 439 -4.63 2.54 1.69
CA PHE A 439 -4.47 1.47 0.69
C PHE A 439 -3.13 0.74 0.83
N TYR A 440 -2.19 1.31 1.59
CA TYR A 440 -0.89 0.70 1.82
C TYR A 440 -0.92 -0.46 2.84
N PHE A 441 -1.87 -0.40 3.79
CA PHE A 441 -1.90 -1.22 5.01
C PHE A 441 -2.86 -2.39 4.94
#